data_AF-A0A2E8H1C7-F1
#
_entry.id   AF-A0A2E8H1C7-F1
#
_cell.length_a   1.000
_cell.length_b   1.000
_cell.length_c   1.000
_cell.angle_alpha   90.00
_cell.angle_beta   90.00
_cell.angle_gamma   90.00
#
_symmetry.space_group_name_H-M   'P 1'
#
loop_
_entity.id
_entity.type
_entity.pdbx_description
1 polymer ?
#
loop_
_entity_poly.entity_id
_entity_poly.type
_entity_poly.pdbx_seq_one_letter_code
_entity_poly.pdbx_strand_id
1 'polypeptide(L)'
;MAELLSVRRIWDHAPHNAFTDLLWSHDAWWCTCREAGEHGHVPAAIRILRSPDGDRWSSVAELTEPDVDLRDPKLSIMPDGRLMLLTCANFIDRRGRYLTRSPRVSFSADGQSWSSPAKCLAEDHWLWRVTWHDGVGYSVSKLGIGDNPRRGFLYRTVDGLEWDFVTEFLLPDDTWTASETTVRILTDGDMVALIRPDWIGVSPPPYEDWSFTRIGESLGGPNFIVLPGDRMWACARGRGADGRAATVLSRMTRHSYAPDLVLPSGGDTSYAGMVWRENLLWLSYYSSHEDHASIYLAQLRLD
;
A
#
# COMPACT_ATOMS: atom_id res chain seq x y z
N MET A 1 7.17 7.68 -21.70
CA MET A 1 5.86 8.15 -21.21
C MET A 1 5.08 6.92 -20.81
N ALA A 2 4.01 7.06 -20.02
CA ALA A 2 3.10 5.95 -19.76
C ALA A 2 1.96 5.95 -20.79
N GLU A 3 1.60 4.77 -21.27
CA GLU A 3 0.45 4.54 -22.14
C GLU A 3 -0.51 3.57 -21.44
N LEU A 4 -1.75 3.99 -21.24
CA LEU A 4 -2.81 3.14 -20.68
C LEU A 4 -3.33 2.20 -21.78
N LEU A 5 -3.14 0.89 -21.59
CA LEU A 5 -3.55 -0.13 -22.56
C LEU A 5 -4.96 -0.65 -22.27
N SER A 6 -5.30 -0.84 -21.00
CA SER A 6 -6.61 -1.34 -20.58
C SER A 6 -6.92 -0.95 -19.13
N VAL A 7 -8.22 -0.85 -18.83
CA VAL A 7 -8.78 -0.75 -17.47
C VAL A 7 -10.01 -1.63 -17.41
N ARG A 8 -10.16 -2.34 -16.29
CA ARG A 8 -11.35 -3.14 -16.00
C ARG A 8 -11.69 -3.08 -14.52
N ARG A 9 -12.99 -3.06 -14.21
CA ARG A 9 -13.46 -3.33 -12.85
C ARG A 9 -13.32 -4.83 -12.57
N ILE A 10 -12.64 -5.18 -11.48
CA ILE A 10 -12.39 -6.57 -11.09
C ILE A 10 -13.18 -6.97 -9.83
N TRP A 11 -13.71 -6.00 -9.08
CA TRP A 11 -14.47 -6.27 -7.86
C TRP A 11 -15.34 -5.07 -7.42
N ASP A 12 -16.60 -5.32 -7.06
CA ASP A 12 -17.58 -4.30 -6.66
C ASP A 12 -18.67 -4.81 -5.67
N HIS A 13 -18.42 -5.91 -4.96
CA HIS A 13 -19.44 -6.65 -4.21
C HIS A 13 -19.94 -5.98 -2.92
N ALA A 14 -19.14 -5.13 -2.28
CA ALA A 14 -19.55 -4.36 -1.10
C ALA A 14 -19.93 -2.90 -1.44
N PRO A 15 -20.68 -2.18 -0.59
CA PRO A 15 -20.93 -0.75 -0.77
C PRO A 15 -19.65 0.11 -0.83
N HIS A 16 -18.58 -0.33 -0.17
CA HIS A 16 -17.25 0.29 -0.25
C HIS A 16 -16.16 -0.79 -0.37
N ASN A 17 -15.48 -0.83 -1.52
CA ASN A 17 -14.33 -1.68 -1.80
C ASN A 17 -13.11 -0.80 -2.03
N ALA A 18 -12.10 -0.90 -1.17
CA ALA A 18 -10.97 0.04 -1.21
C ALA A 18 -9.65 -0.55 -0.76
N PHE A 19 -8.61 0.29 -0.84
CA PHE A 19 -7.28 0.06 -0.26
C PHE A 19 -6.59 -1.20 -0.78
N THR A 20 -6.68 -1.40 -2.09
CA THR A 20 -6.21 -2.61 -2.74
C THR A 20 -4.69 -2.81 -2.66
N ASP A 21 -4.27 -4.04 -2.94
CA ASP A 21 -2.91 -4.37 -3.33
C ASP A 21 -2.91 -5.49 -4.39
N LEU A 22 -1.81 -5.65 -5.10
CA LEU A 22 -1.63 -6.60 -6.20
C LEU A 22 -0.31 -7.33 -6.05
N LEU A 23 -0.32 -8.64 -6.27
CA LEU A 23 0.86 -9.49 -6.25
C LEU A 23 0.77 -10.56 -7.34
N TRP A 24 1.90 -10.90 -7.97
CA TRP A 24 2.03 -12.10 -8.79
C TRP A 24 2.87 -13.12 -8.02
N SER A 25 2.32 -14.31 -7.79
CA SER A 25 3.01 -15.41 -7.12
C SER A 25 2.31 -16.73 -7.39
N HIS A 26 3.04 -17.85 -7.34
CA HIS A 26 2.48 -19.20 -7.52
C HIS A 26 1.66 -19.32 -8.83
N ASP A 27 2.21 -18.78 -9.92
CA ASP A 27 1.60 -18.72 -11.25
C ASP A 27 0.17 -18.12 -11.26
N ALA A 28 -0.08 -17.15 -10.39
CA ALA A 28 -1.37 -16.47 -10.28
C ALA A 28 -1.23 -15.01 -9.87
N TRP A 29 -2.24 -14.23 -10.26
CA TRP A 29 -2.51 -12.92 -9.71
C TRP A 29 -3.28 -13.03 -8.40
N TRP A 30 -2.89 -12.20 -7.44
CA TRP A 30 -3.55 -12.02 -6.16
C TRP A 30 -3.88 -10.55 -6.00
N CYS A 31 -5.11 -10.25 -5.62
CA CYS A 31 -5.56 -8.90 -5.32
C CYS A 31 -6.28 -8.91 -3.98
N THR A 32 -5.94 -7.96 -3.12
CA THR A 32 -6.65 -7.76 -1.86
C THR A 32 -7.43 -6.46 -1.88
N CYS A 33 -8.49 -6.37 -1.08
CA CYS A 33 -9.16 -5.11 -0.78
C CYS A 33 -9.90 -5.20 0.55
N ARG A 34 -10.16 -4.04 1.16
CA ARG A 34 -11.13 -3.91 2.25
C ARG A 34 -12.53 -3.89 1.67
N GLU A 35 -13.46 -4.61 2.29
CA GLU A 35 -14.90 -4.53 2.05
C GLU A 35 -15.60 -4.00 3.30
N ALA A 36 -16.45 -2.99 3.12
CA ALA A 36 -17.19 -2.36 4.21
C ALA A 36 -18.50 -1.72 3.72
N GLY A 37 -19.33 -1.29 4.67
CA GLY A 37 -20.52 -0.49 4.39
C GLY A 37 -20.23 0.94 3.94
N GLU A 38 -19.06 1.49 4.30
CA GLU A 38 -18.65 2.87 3.97
C GLU A 38 -17.13 3.08 4.12
N HIS A 39 -16.65 4.25 3.70
CA HIS A 39 -15.27 4.69 3.90
C HIS A 39 -14.93 4.95 5.38
N GLY A 40 -15.92 5.15 6.26
CA GLY A 40 -15.70 5.44 7.67
C GLY A 40 -15.08 4.29 8.47
N HIS A 41 -14.97 4.51 9.79
CA HIS A 41 -14.53 3.51 10.75
C HIS A 41 -15.71 2.61 11.13
N VAL A 42 -15.86 1.53 10.37
CA VAL A 42 -16.94 0.53 10.54
C VAL A 42 -16.34 -0.87 10.46
N PRO A 43 -16.96 -1.89 11.09
CA PRO A 43 -16.50 -3.27 10.95
C PRO A 43 -16.31 -3.61 9.47
N ALA A 44 -15.18 -4.19 9.14
CA ALA A 44 -14.78 -4.42 7.75
C ALA A 44 -13.99 -5.71 7.61
N ALA A 45 -14.15 -6.32 6.44
CA ALA A 45 -13.47 -7.55 6.07
C ALA A 45 -12.33 -7.26 5.10
N ILE A 46 -11.34 -8.15 5.07
CA ILE A 46 -10.38 -8.21 3.97
C ILE A 46 -10.79 -9.31 3.01
N ARG A 47 -11.02 -8.92 1.76
CA ARG A 47 -11.26 -9.81 0.64
C ARG A 47 -9.93 -10.17 -0.02
N ILE A 48 -9.77 -11.45 -0.33
CA ILE A 48 -8.62 -11.96 -1.08
C ILE A 48 -9.14 -12.57 -2.38
N LEU A 49 -8.66 -12.03 -3.50
CA LEU A 49 -9.04 -12.41 -4.84
C LEU A 49 -7.87 -13.09 -5.55
N ARG A 50 -8.19 -14.07 -6.40
CA ARG A 50 -7.22 -14.76 -7.25
C ARG A 50 -7.66 -14.71 -8.71
N SER A 51 -6.70 -14.58 -9.61
CA SER A 51 -6.91 -14.75 -11.05
C SER A 51 -5.75 -15.50 -11.70
N PRO A 52 -6.01 -16.49 -12.59
CA PRO A 52 -4.95 -17.17 -13.34
C PRO A 52 -4.41 -16.33 -14.51
N ASP A 53 -5.19 -15.38 -15.01
CA ASP A 53 -4.93 -14.68 -16.28
C ASP A 53 -4.96 -13.15 -16.14
N GLY A 54 -5.41 -12.62 -15.00
CA GLY A 54 -5.65 -11.20 -14.78
C GLY A 54 -6.99 -10.72 -15.34
N ASP A 55 -7.74 -11.61 -16.00
CA ASP A 55 -9.03 -11.33 -16.60
C ASP A 55 -10.19 -11.80 -15.72
N ARG A 56 -10.14 -13.05 -15.27
CA ARG A 56 -11.19 -13.70 -14.48
C ARG A 56 -10.78 -13.76 -13.02
N TRP A 57 -11.54 -13.09 -12.18
CA TRP A 57 -11.26 -12.97 -10.75
C TRP A 57 -12.28 -13.74 -9.92
N SER A 58 -11.81 -14.34 -8.84
CA SER A 58 -12.67 -15.05 -7.89
C SER A 58 -12.20 -14.76 -6.46
N SER A 59 -13.16 -14.65 -5.54
CA SER A 59 -12.87 -14.62 -4.11
C SER A 59 -12.39 -16.00 -3.66
N VAL A 60 -11.25 -16.03 -2.97
CA VAL A 60 -10.66 -17.27 -2.44
C VAL A 60 -10.62 -17.29 -0.91
N ALA A 61 -10.68 -16.12 -0.27
CA ALA A 61 -10.75 -16.00 1.18
C ALA A 61 -11.36 -14.68 1.63
N GLU A 62 -11.83 -14.68 2.87
CA GLU A 62 -12.30 -13.51 3.62
C GLU A 62 -11.68 -13.56 5.00
N LEU A 63 -11.04 -12.47 5.43
CA LEU A 63 -10.55 -12.34 6.80
C LEU A 63 -11.38 -11.30 7.55
N THR A 64 -11.84 -11.67 8.73
CA THR A 64 -12.65 -10.83 9.62
C THR A 64 -12.13 -10.91 11.05
N GLU A 65 -12.35 -9.84 11.80
CA GLU A 65 -12.18 -9.78 13.25
C GLU A 65 -13.47 -9.11 13.80
N PRO A 66 -14.20 -9.73 14.74
CA PRO A 66 -15.46 -9.18 15.24
C PRO A 66 -15.30 -7.75 15.78
N ASP A 67 -16.24 -6.86 15.42
CA ASP A 67 -16.27 -5.44 15.82
C ASP A 67 -15.01 -4.62 15.45
N VAL A 68 -14.21 -5.12 14.50
CA VAL A 68 -12.96 -4.49 14.06
C VAL A 68 -13.04 -4.12 12.58
N ASP A 69 -12.47 -2.96 12.27
CA ASP A 69 -12.23 -2.51 10.90
C ASP A 69 -10.85 -3.00 10.46
N LEU A 70 -10.78 -4.19 9.85
CA LEU A 70 -9.56 -4.63 9.18
C LEU A 70 -9.40 -3.85 7.87
N ARG A 71 -8.24 -3.21 7.69
CA ARG A 71 -8.02 -2.20 6.65
C ARG A 71 -6.61 -2.26 6.07
N ASP A 72 -6.45 -1.65 4.88
CA ASP A 72 -5.20 -1.47 4.14
C ASP A 72 -4.39 -2.77 3.92
N PRO A 73 -5.01 -3.81 3.32
CA PRO A 73 -4.35 -5.09 3.11
C PRO A 73 -3.21 -5.00 2.09
N LYS A 74 -1.96 -5.22 2.52
CA LYS A 74 -0.76 -5.27 1.68
C LYS A 74 -0.19 -6.67 1.61
N LEU A 75 -0.01 -7.17 0.40
CA LEU A 75 0.53 -8.48 0.09
C LEU A 75 2.04 -8.42 -0.07
N SER A 76 2.72 -9.47 0.36
CA SER A 76 4.13 -9.73 0.09
C SER A 76 4.42 -11.23 0.06
N ILE A 77 5.57 -11.60 -0.49
CA ILE A 77 6.08 -12.98 -0.45
C ILE A 77 7.19 -13.00 0.59
N MET A 78 7.08 -13.91 1.55
CA MET A 78 8.11 -14.14 2.55
C MET A 78 9.34 -14.83 1.95
N PRO A 79 10.52 -14.74 2.60
CA PRO A 79 11.73 -15.45 2.15
C PRO A 79 11.56 -16.97 2.01
N ASP A 80 10.63 -17.57 2.77
CA ASP A 80 10.30 -19.00 2.71
C ASP A 80 9.24 -19.35 1.65
N GLY A 81 8.77 -18.39 0.86
CA GLY A 81 7.79 -18.57 -0.21
C GLY A 81 6.32 -18.47 0.20
N ARG A 82 6.02 -18.34 1.51
CA ARG A 82 4.64 -18.09 1.96
C ARG A 82 4.16 -16.70 1.54
N LEU A 83 2.87 -16.57 1.30
CA LEU A 83 2.21 -15.28 1.19
C LEU A 83 2.04 -14.69 2.59
N MET A 84 2.38 -13.42 2.74
CA MET A 84 2.13 -12.62 3.93
C MET A 84 1.19 -11.47 3.58
N LEU A 85 0.15 -11.32 4.38
CA LEU A 85 -0.81 -10.23 4.29
C LEU A 85 -0.70 -9.36 5.53
N LEU A 86 -0.20 -8.14 5.36
CA LEU A 86 -0.15 -7.11 6.38
C LEU A 86 -1.44 -6.29 6.30
N THR A 87 -2.10 -6.07 7.43
CA THR A 87 -3.28 -5.20 7.55
C THR A 87 -3.15 -4.33 8.81
N CYS A 88 -4.08 -3.41 8.99
CA CYS A 88 -4.26 -2.70 10.26
C CYS A 88 -5.68 -2.93 10.77
N ALA A 89 -5.80 -3.23 12.06
CA ALA A 89 -7.09 -3.30 12.76
C ALA A 89 -7.38 -1.94 13.40
N ASN A 90 -8.41 -1.23 12.97
CA ASN A 90 -8.94 -0.09 13.74
C ASN A 90 -9.99 -0.60 14.72
N PHE A 91 -9.83 -0.20 15.99
CA PHE A 91 -10.80 -0.47 17.04
C PHE A 91 -11.79 0.68 17.12
N ILE A 92 -13.07 0.32 17.23
CA ILE A 92 -14.18 1.26 17.25
C ILE A 92 -15.06 1.01 18.48
N ASP A 93 -15.62 2.08 19.04
CA ASP A 93 -16.59 1.94 20.12
C ASP A 93 -18.00 1.62 19.59
N ARG A 94 -18.93 1.32 20.50
CA ARG A 94 -20.34 1.03 20.17
C ARG A 94 -21.08 2.16 19.46
N ARG A 95 -20.52 3.37 19.41
CA ARG A 95 -21.06 4.54 18.70
C ARG A 95 -20.37 4.75 17.35
N GLY A 96 -19.51 3.83 16.92
CA GLY A 96 -18.76 3.93 15.66
C GLY A 96 -17.60 4.92 15.72
N ARG A 97 -17.15 5.33 16.91
CA ARG A 97 -16.00 6.24 17.03
C ARG A 97 -14.71 5.45 17.04
N TYR A 98 -13.74 5.90 16.25
CA TYR A 98 -12.37 5.39 16.28
C TYR A 98 -11.76 5.56 17.68
N LEU A 99 -11.12 4.50 18.17
CA LEU A 99 -10.41 4.47 19.45
C LEU A 99 -8.90 4.47 19.23
N THR A 100 -8.41 3.41 18.62
CA THR A 100 -6.99 3.17 18.35
C THR A 100 -6.88 2.18 17.20
N ARG A 101 -5.66 1.77 16.90
CA ARG A 101 -5.34 0.81 15.85
C ARG A 101 -4.21 -0.11 16.26
N SER A 102 -4.07 -1.23 15.59
CA SER A 102 -2.92 -2.11 15.78
C SER A 102 -2.66 -2.94 14.51
N PRO A 103 -1.41 -3.06 14.04
CA PRO A 103 -1.10 -3.87 12.88
C PRO A 103 -1.43 -5.35 13.10
N ARG A 104 -1.82 -6.01 12.02
CA ARG A 104 -2.11 -7.44 11.97
C ARG A 104 -1.38 -8.08 10.81
N VAL A 105 -1.02 -9.35 10.97
CA VAL A 105 -0.47 -10.19 9.90
C VAL A 105 -1.25 -11.48 9.77
N SER A 106 -1.39 -11.97 8.54
CA SER A 106 -1.89 -13.31 8.23
C SER A 106 -1.00 -13.97 7.19
N PHE A 107 -0.87 -15.29 7.25
CA PHE A 107 0.03 -16.05 6.38
C PHE A 107 -0.73 -17.13 5.63
N SER A 108 -0.26 -17.45 4.42
CA SER A 108 -0.77 -18.56 3.64
C SER A 108 0.34 -19.23 2.84
N ALA A 109 0.34 -20.57 2.81
CA ALA A 109 1.27 -21.35 1.99
C ALA A 109 0.75 -21.60 0.57
N ASP A 110 -0.58 -21.59 0.37
CA ASP A 110 -1.27 -21.95 -0.87
C ASP A 110 -2.14 -20.82 -1.45
N GLY A 111 -2.24 -19.70 -0.73
CA GLY A 111 -3.10 -18.55 -1.00
C GLY A 111 -4.60 -18.81 -0.82
N GLN A 112 -5.00 -20.00 -0.37
CA GLN A 112 -6.40 -20.36 -0.10
C GLN A 112 -6.67 -20.43 1.40
N SER A 113 -5.78 -21.08 2.15
CA SER A 113 -5.87 -21.25 3.59
C SER A 113 -5.03 -20.17 4.26
N TRP A 114 -5.68 -19.31 5.06
CA TRP A 114 -5.02 -18.20 5.74
C TRP A 114 -5.07 -18.37 7.25
N SER A 115 -3.98 -18.05 7.94
CA SER A 115 -3.98 -17.96 9.39
C SER A 115 -4.91 -16.85 9.87
N SER A 116 -5.44 -16.97 11.09
CA SER A 116 -6.14 -15.86 11.73
C SER A 116 -5.22 -14.63 11.85
N PRO A 117 -5.77 -13.40 11.78
CA PRO A 117 -5.00 -12.17 12.00
C PRO A 117 -4.29 -12.17 13.37
N ALA A 118 -2.97 -12.08 13.36
CA ALA A 118 -2.13 -11.99 14.55
C ALA A 118 -1.61 -10.56 14.71
N LYS A 119 -1.64 -10.03 15.94
CA LYS A 119 -1.01 -8.74 16.26
C LYS A 119 0.50 -8.83 16.04
N CYS A 120 1.08 -7.87 15.31
CA CYS A 120 2.53 -7.84 15.03
C CYS A 120 3.23 -6.55 15.51
N LEU A 121 2.50 -5.55 16.01
CA LEU A 121 3.09 -4.38 16.64
C LEU A 121 2.14 -3.80 17.69
N ALA A 122 2.66 -2.92 18.54
CA ALA A 122 1.90 -2.22 19.57
C ALA A 122 0.70 -1.43 19.00
N GLU A 123 -0.22 -1.04 19.88
CA GLU A 123 -1.32 -0.16 19.50
C GLU A 123 -0.80 1.22 19.06
N ASP A 124 -1.64 1.99 18.37
CA ASP A 124 -1.36 3.28 17.74
C ASP A 124 -0.42 3.22 16.52
N HIS A 125 0.27 2.10 16.30
CA HIS A 125 1.05 1.86 15.10
C HIS A 125 0.18 1.54 13.88
N TRP A 126 0.64 1.99 12.71
CA TRP A 126 0.12 1.57 11.40
C TRP A 126 1.29 1.28 10.49
N LEU A 127 1.71 0.01 10.45
CA LEU A 127 2.68 -0.48 9.48
C LEU A 127 2.05 -0.43 8.09
N TRP A 128 2.70 0.28 7.16
CA TRP A 128 2.11 0.57 5.87
C TRP A 128 2.22 -0.59 4.87
N ARG A 129 3.44 -1.05 4.58
CA ARG A 129 3.75 -2.08 3.58
C ARG A 129 5.14 -2.65 3.87
N VAL A 130 5.28 -3.97 3.73
CA VAL A 130 6.58 -4.64 3.85
C VAL A 130 7.33 -4.69 2.50
N THR A 131 8.63 -4.46 2.56
CA THR A 131 9.59 -4.73 1.48
C THR A 131 10.62 -5.73 1.98
N TRP A 132 10.72 -6.89 1.34
CA TRP A 132 11.70 -7.91 1.67
C TRP A 132 12.99 -7.73 0.85
N HIS A 133 14.13 -7.84 1.51
CA HIS A 133 15.47 -7.82 0.92
C HIS A 133 16.40 -8.71 1.75
N ASP A 134 17.05 -9.67 1.10
CA ASP A 134 18.01 -10.60 1.72
C ASP A 134 17.52 -11.24 3.03
N GLY A 135 16.26 -11.68 3.04
CA GLY A 135 15.64 -12.34 4.19
C GLY A 135 15.08 -11.40 5.27
N VAL A 136 15.25 -10.09 5.13
CA VAL A 136 14.77 -9.08 6.08
C VAL A 136 13.64 -8.26 5.45
N GLY A 137 12.53 -8.15 6.18
CA GLY A 137 11.39 -7.32 5.81
C GLY A 137 11.49 -5.94 6.45
N TYR A 138 11.27 -4.88 5.70
CA TYR A 138 11.27 -3.49 6.18
C TYR A 138 9.92 -2.84 5.96
N SER A 139 9.45 -2.07 6.93
CA SER A 139 8.21 -1.30 6.81
C SER A 139 8.29 -0.05 7.67
N VAL A 140 7.71 1.04 7.19
CA VAL A 140 7.54 2.25 7.98
C VAL A 140 6.16 2.22 8.65
N SER A 141 6.15 2.46 9.96
CA SER A 141 4.94 2.69 10.73
C SER A 141 4.69 4.19 10.88
N LYS A 142 3.44 4.62 10.70
CA LYS A 142 3.00 5.90 11.25
C LYS A 142 2.50 5.72 12.69
N LEU A 143 2.92 6.59 13.59
CA LEU A 143 2.47 6.65 14.99
C LEU A 143 1.79 7.99 15.26
N GLY A 144 0.81 7.99 16.18
CA GLY A 144 0.01 9.17 16.52
C GLY A 144 -1.37 9.17 15.84
N ILE A 145 -2.35 9.70 16.59
CA ILE A 145 -3.76 9.87 16.19
C ILE A 145 -4.02 11.37 15.96
N GLY A 146 -4.74 11.71 14.89
CA GLY A 146 -5.30 13.06 14.69
C GLY A 146 -4.31 14.09 14.12
N ASP A 147 -4.43 15.32 14.63
CA ASP A 147 -3.80 16.56 14.12
C ASP A 147 -2.45 16.90 14.80
N ASN A 148 -1.93 16.05 15.69
CA ASN A 148 -0.71 16.27 16.46
C ASN A 148 0.23 15.04 16.41
N PRO A 149 1.55 15.26 16.52
CA PRO A 149 2.52 14.98 15.46
C PRO A 149 2.47 13.55 14.93
N ARG A 150 2.37 13.40 13.60
CA ARG A 150 2.53 12.11 12.94
C ARG A 150 4.00 11.82 12.72
N ARG A 151 4.44 10.69 13.25
CA ARG A 151 5.84 10.27 13.26
C ARG A 151 6.00 9.00 12.42
N GLY A 152 7.02 8.98 11.57
CA GLY A 152 7.38 7.82 10.77
C GLY A 152 8.50 7.04 11.46
N PHE A 153 8.34 5.73 11.62
CA PHE A 153 9.34 4.87 12.24
C PHE A 153 9.63 3.70 11.33
N LEU A 154 10.89 3.52 10.94
CA LEU A 154 11.32 2.35 10.20
C LEU A 154 11.49 1.18 11.16
N TYR A 155 10.86 0.06 10.80
CA TYR A 155 11.00 -1.22 11.47
C TYR A 155 11.54 -2.28 10.52
N ARG A 156 12.17 -3.31 11.08
CA ARG A 156 12.58 -4.52 10.37
C ARG A 156 12.02 -5.78 11.02
N THR A 157 11.91 -6.86 10.25
CA THR A 157 11.44 -8.17 10.72
C THR A 157 12.11 -9.29 9.91
N VAL A 158 12.11 -10.51 10.44
CA VAL A 158 12.50 -11.73 9.71
C VAL A 158 11.33 -12.71 9.53
N ASP A 159 10.22 -12.50 10.23
CA ASP A 159 9.09 -13.43 10.29
C ASP A 159 7.71 -12.77 10.09
N GLY A 160 7.65 -11.43 10.04
CA GLY A 160 6.43 -10.65 9.92
C GLY A 160 5.63 -10.50 11.22
N LEU A 161 6.01 -11.20 12.29
CA LEU A 161 5.35 -11.21 13.60
C LEU A 161 6.06 -10.28 14.58
N GLU A 162 7.39 -10.37 14.67
CA GLU A 162 8.22 -9.54 15.53
C GLU A 162 8.92 -8.46 14.72
N TRP A 163 8.85 -7.21 15.20
CA TRP A 163 9.37 -6.05 14.50
C TRP A 163 10.31 -5.24 15.39
N ASP A 164 11.56 -5.15 14.96
CA ASP A 164 12.59 -4.36 15.60
C ASP A 164 12.58 -2.93 15.07
N PHE A 165 12.66 -1.96 15.98
CA PHE A 165 12.86 -0.56 15.62
C PHE A 165 14.24 -0.34 15.00
N VAL A 166 14.31 0.41 13.89
CA VAL A 166 15.56 0.81 13.22
C VAL A 166 15.87 2.28 13.47
N THR A 167 15.02 3.17 12.95
CA THR A 167 15.21 4.62 13.09
C THR A 167 13.88 5.37 12.94
N GLU A 168 13.87 6.63 13.39
CA GLU A 168 12.75 7.55 13.20
C GLU A 168 13.02 8.47 12.00
N PHE A 169 11.98 8.74 11.23
CA PHE A 169 12.03 9.69 10.12
C PHE A 169 11.86 11.10 10.66
N LEU A 170 12.98 11.77 10.92
CA LEU A 170 13.05 13.18 11.30
C LEU A 170 13.02 14.04 10.02
N LEU A 171 11.82 14.39 9.59
CA LEU A 171 11.67 15.25 8.41
C LEU A 171 12.21 16.67 8.68
N PRO A 172 12.78 17.36 7.67
CA PRO A 172 13.31 18.71 7.83
C PRO A 172 12.30 19.73 8.38
N ASP A 173 12.81 20.82 8.95
CA ASP A 173 12.03 21.96 9.45
C ASP A 173 11.01 21.62 10.56
N ASP A 174 11.33 20.64 11.42
CA ASP A 174 10.46 20.19 12.52
C ASP A 174 9.07 19.73 11.99
N THR A 175 9.08 19.05 10.83
CA THR A 175 7.86 18.62 10.14
C THR A 175 7.37 17.27 10.68
N TRP A 176 6.18 17.27 11.27
CA TRP A 176 5.57 16.08 11.87
C TRP A 176 4.38 15.51 11.08
N THR A 177 4.61 15.22 9.80
CA THR A 177 3.55 14.82 8.86
C THR A 177 3.75 13.45 8.24
N ALA A 178 4.87 12.77 8.55
CA ALA A 178 5.19 11.45 8.03
C ALA A 178 4.05 10.46 8.31
N SER A 179 3.55 9.81 7.26
CA SER A 179 2.44 8.88 7.39
C SER A 179 2.62 7.64 6.51
N GLU A 180 1.66 7.33 5.63
CA GLU A 180 1.72 6.17 4.72
C GLU A 180 2.99 6.25 3.87
N THR A 181 3.86 5.26 4.01
CA THR A 181 5.22 5.33 3.47
C THR A 181 5.64 4.00 2.89
N THR A 182 5.86 3.97 1.58
CA THR A 182 6.42 2.80 0.90
C THR A 182 7.94 2.93 0.87
N VAL A 183 8.67 1.85 1.13
CA VAL A 183 10.13 1.79 0.92
C VAL A 183 10.49 0.77 -0.15
N ARG A 184 11.58 0.95 -0.88
CA ARG A 184 12.19 -0.06 -1.77
C ARG A 184 13.71 0.05 -1.67
N ILE A 185 14.40 -1.07 -1.88
CA ILE A 185 15.86 -1.11 -1.90
C ILE A 185 16.32 -1.24 -3.35
N LEU A 186 17.26 -0.39 -3.75
CA LEU A 186 17.82 -0.31 -5.11
C LEU A 186 19.01 -1.26 -5.26
N THR A 187 19.53 -1.41 -6.49
CA THR A 187 20.63 -2.34 -6.75
C THR A 187 21.96 -1.97 -6.08
N ASP A 188 22.15 -0.70 -5.72
CA ASP A 188 23.30 -0.23 -4.95
C ASP A 188 23.12 -0.39 -3.43
N GLY A 189 21.98 -0.92 -2.98
CA GLY A 189 21.66 -1.17 -1.58
C GLY A 189 20.98 0.00 -0.87
N ASP A 190 20.88 1.18 -1.51
CA ASP A 190 20.17 2.33 -0.95
C ASP A 190 18.68 2.01 -0.80
N MET A 191 18.11 2.37 0.35
CA MET A 191 16.67 2.38 0.56
C MET A 191 16.10 3.74 0.17
N VAL A 192 15.07 3.71 -0.68
CA VAL A 192 14.28 4.88 -1.06
C VAL A 192 12.90 4.78 -0.42
N ALA A 193 12.40 5.88 0.13
CA ALA A 193 11.07 5.98 0.73
C ALA A 193 10.21 7.00 -0.04
N LEU A 194 8.96 6.65 -0.34
CA LEU A 194 7.93 7.61 -0.79
C LEU A 194 6.93 7.80 0.35
N ILE A 195 6.94 9.01 0.92
CA ILE A 195 6.34 9.33 2.22
C ILE A 195 5.19 10.32 2.00
N ARG A 196 3.98 9.95 2.44
CA ARG A 196 2.85 10.87 2.51
C ARG A 196 3.08 11.93 3.60
N PRO A 197 2.81 13.23 3.35
CA PRO A 197 2.12 13.75 2.17
C PRO A 197 3.01 14.06 0.96
N ASP A 198 4.27 14.42 1.12
CA ASP A 198 5.01 15.09 0.05
C ASP A 198 6.52 14.95 0.19
N TRP A 199 7.03 13.79 0.60
CA TRP A 199 8.47 13.56 0.79
C TRP A 199 9.00 12.31 0.09
N ILE A 200 10.24 12.41 -0.37
CA ILE A 200 11.08 11.26 -0.72
C ILE A 200 12.24 11.20 0.25
N GLY A 201 12.52 10.02 0.80
CA GLY A 201 13.68 9.76 1.65
C GLY A 201 14.67 8.83 0.96
N VAL A 202 15.96 8.97 1.26
CA VAL A 202 17.01 8.04 0.85
C VAL A 202 17.95 7.77 2.01
N SER A 203 18.35 6.51 2.18
CA SER A 203 19.33 6.11 3.18
C SER A 203 20.15 4.90 2.69
N PRO A 204 21.49 4.93 2.83
CA PRO A 204 22.30 3.74 2.64
C PRO A 204 22.13 2.77 3.82
N PRO A 205 22.52 1.49 3.69
CA PRO A 205 22.63 0.58 4.83
C PRO A 205 23.53 1.19 5.94
N PRO A 206 23.21 1.03 7.24
CA PRO A 206 22.18 0.18 7.83
C PRO A 206 20.79 0.83 7.93
N TYR A 207 20.52 1.88 7.16
CA TYR A 207 19.24 2.59 7.08
C TYR A 207 18.89 3.47 8.29
N GLU A 208 19.91 3.96 8.99
CA GLU A 208 19.77 4.82 10.17
C GLU A 208 19.81 6.32 9.82
N ASP A 209 20.61 6.68 8.79
CA ASP A 209 20.85 8.07 8.37
C ASP A 209 20.08 8.41 7.09
N TRP A 210 19.09 9.29 7.19
CA TRP A 210 18.19 9.62 6.09
C TRP A 210 18.37 11.05 5.56
N SER A 211 18.35 11.17 4.24
CA SER A 211 18.20 12.45 3.53
C SER A 211 16.80 12.56 2.95
N PHE A 212 16.12 13.68 3.19
CA PHE A 212 14.74 13.89 2.74
C PHE A 212 14.65 15.03 1.72
N THR A 213 13.83 14.84 0.69
CA THR A 213 13.49 15.83 -0.33
C THR A 213 11.99 16.04 -0.35
N ARG A 214 11.54 17.30 -0.17
CA ARG A 214 10.13 17.64 -0.33
C ARG A 214 9.79 17.71 -1.80
N ILE A 215 8.72 17.04 -2.22
CA ILE A 215 8.19 17.11 -3.59
C ILE A 215 7.07 18.16 -3.67
N GLY A 216 6.78 18.64 -4.88
CA GLY A 216 5.74 19.66 -5.10
C GLY A 216 4.31 19.12 -5.06
N GLU A 217 4.14 17.80 -5.04
CA GLU A 217 2.84 17.13 -5.11
C GLU A 217 2.41 16.59 -3.75
N SER A 218 1.14 16.73 -3.41
CA SER A 218 0.54 16.10 -2.23
C SER A 218 -0.05 14.74 -2.58
N LEU A 219 0.34 13.72 -1.84
CA LEU A 219 0.06 12.32 -2.09
C LEU A 219 -0.90 11.72 -1.05
N GLY A 220 -1.62 10.66 -1.44
CA GLY A 220 -2.35 9.77 -0.51
C GLY A 220 -2.22 8.31 -0.95
N GLY A 221 -2.06 7.39 0.01
CA GLY A 221 -1.86 5.97 -0.25
C GLY A 221 -0.72 5.65 -1.23
N PRO A 222 0.50 6.22 -1.07
CA PRO A 222 1.56 6.07 -2.04
C PRO A 222 2.09 4.63 -2.11
N ASN A 223 2.33 4.17 -3.34
CA ASN A 223 3.12 2.98 -3.64
C ASN A 223 4.08 3.30 -4.80
N PHE A 224 5.19 2.59 -4.88
CA PHE A 224 6.06 2.67 -6.04
C PHE A 224 6.74 1.33 -6.31
N ILE A 225 7.20 1.18 -7.54
CA ILE A 225 7.89 -0.02 -8.03
C ILE A 225 9.25 0.37 -8.62
N VAL A 226 10.23 -0.50 -8.42
CA VAL A 226 11.56 -0.41 -9.04
C VAL A 226 11.55 -1.36 -10.23
N LEU A 227 11.79 -0.82 -11.42
CA LEU A 227 11.89 -1.55 -12.68
C LEU A 227 13.36 -1.90 -12.98
N PRO A 228 13.66 -2.74 -14.00
CA PRO A 228 15.04 -3.00 -14.41
C PRO A 228 15.84 -1.71 -14.63
N GLY A 229 17.09 -1.70 -14.12
CA GLY A 229 17.96 -0.53 -14.16
C GLY A 229 17.59 0.57 -13.15
N ASP A 230 16.95 0.22 -12.04
CA ASP A 230 16.53 1.15 -10.96
C ASP A 230 15.60 2.29 -11.39
N ARG A 231 14.92 2.12 -12.54
CA ARG A 231 13.90 3.07 -12.97
C ARG A 231 12.68 2.96 -12.07
N MET A 232 12.27 4.05 -11.43
CA MET A 232 11.14 4.04 -10.49
C MET A 232 9.89 4.71 -11.06
N TRP A 233 8.75 4.08 -10.77
CA TRP A 233 7.43 4.63 -11.04
C TRP A 233 6.56 4.54 -9.80
N ALA A 234 5.88 5.63 -9.49
CA ALA A 234 5.04 5.76 -8.31
C ALA A 234 3.57 5.95 -8.70
N CYS A 235 2.67 5.45 -7.88
CA CYS A 235 1.25 5.71 -7.99
C CYS A 235 0.70 6.16 -6.63
N ALA A 236 -0.06 7.24 -6.64
CA ALA A 236 -0.67 7.80 -5.45
C ALA A 236 -1.95 8.56 -5.79
N ARG A 237 -2.73 8.91 -4.76
CA ARG A 237 -3.83 9.86 -4.89
C ARG A 237 -3.22 11.25 -5.08
N GLY A 238 -3.54 11.89 -6.19
CA GLY A 238 -3.15 13.26 -6.52
C GLY A 238 -4.36 14.04 -7.01
N ARG A 239 -4.13 15.00 -7.90
CA ARG A 239 -5.18 15.78 -8.56
C ARG A 239 -5.12 15.62 -10.08
N GLY A 240 -6.28 15.50 -10.71
CA GLY A 240 -6.42 15.58 -12.16
C GLY A 240 -6.34 17.03 -12.66
N ALA A 241 -6.39 17.22 -13.98
CA ALA A 241 -6.36 18.54 -14.61
C ALA A 241 -7.54 19.44 -14.20
N ASP A 242 -8.67 18.85 -13.77
CA ASP A 242 -9.84 19.54 -13.24
C ASP A 242 -9.71 19.89 -11.73
N GLY A 243 -8.56 19.62 -11.12
CA GLY A 243 -8.27 19.85 -9.71
C GLY A 243 -8.90 18.84 -8.74
N ARG A 244 -9.70 17.88 -9.25
CA ARG A 244 -10.35 16.85 -8.42
C ARG A 244 -9.38 15.72 -8.10
N ALA A 245 -9.70 14.98 -7.03
CA ALA A 245 -8.91 13.83 -6.63
C ALA A 245 -8.88 12.77 -7.73
N ALA A 246 -7.68 12.25 -8.02
CA ALA A 246 -7.48 11.22 -9.03
C ALA A 246 -6.37 10.26 -8.63
N THR A 247 -6.36 9.07 -9.22
CA THR A 247 -5.23 8.14 -9.17
C THR A 247 -4.22 8.56 -10.23
N VAL A 248 -3.01 8.90 -9.80
CA VAL A 248 -1.97 9.48 -10.67
C VAL A 248 -0.75 8.57 -10.67
N LEU A 249 -0.33 8.16 -11.87
CA LEU A 249 0.94 7.50 -12.13
C LEU A 249 2.00 8.56 -12.46
N SER A 250 3.16 8.42 -11.83
CA SER A 250 4.25 9.40 -11.88
C SER A 250 5.60 8.72 -12.07
N ARG A 251 6.49 9.39 -12.79
CA ARG A 251 7.91 9.04 -12.80
C ARG A 251 8.53 9.47 -11.49
N MET A 252 9.40 8.63 -10.94
CA MET A 252 10.07 8.89 -9.67
C MET A 252 11.57 8.71 -9.82
N THR A 253 12.34 9.55 -9.12
CA THR A 253 13.77 9.35 -8.85
C THR A 253 14.00 9.37 -7.35
N ARG A 254 15.27 9.32 -6.91
CA ARG A 254 15.64 9.51 -5.51
C ARG A 254 15.22 10.87 -4.94
N HIS A 255 14.98 11.87 -5.78
CA HIS A 255 14.74 13.25 -5.36
C HIS A 255 13.62 13.96 -6.13
N SER A 256 12.94 13.28 -7.05
CA SER A 256 11.90 13.90 -7.87
C SER A 256 10.71 12.99 -8.06
N TYR A 257 9.55 13.63 -8.22
CA TYR A 257 8.27 13.01 -8.49
C TYR A 257 7.59 13.86 -9.57
N ALA A 258 7.27 13.26 -10.71
CA ALA A 258 6.70 13.95 -11.86
C ALA A 258 5.45 13.19 -12.35
N PRO A 259 4.23 13.76 -12.17
CA PRO A 259 3.02 13.21 -12.76
C PRO A 259 3.16 12.96 -14.26
N ASP A 260 2.66 11.82 -14.73
CA ASP A 260 2.75 11.41 -16.13
C ASP A 260 1.39 11.05 -16.71
N LEU A 261 0.60 10.24 -15.97
CA LEU A 261 -0.70 9.75 -16.43
C LEU A 261 -1.72 9.74 -15.31
N VAL A 262 -2.94 10.22 -15.60
CA VAL A 262 -4.10 10.12 -14.71
C VAL A 262 -4.93 8.91 -15.14
N LEU A 263 -5.18 7.96 -14.24
CA LEU A 263 -6.03 6.81 -14.52
C LEU A 263 -7.51 7.21 -14.51
N PRO A 264 -8.40 6.49 -15.23
CA PRO A 264 -9.85 6.62 -15.11
C PRO A 264 -10.28 6.43 -13.64
N SER A 265 -10.53 7.54 -12.96
CA SER A 265 -10.71 7.58 -11.52
C SER A 265 -11.32 8.90 -11.05
N GLY A 266 -11.94 8.89 -9.88
CA GLY A 266 -12.54 10.06 -9.26
C GLY A 266 -13.10 9.75 -7.87
N GLY A 267 -13.52 10.81 -7.17
CA GLY A 267 -14.11 10.70 -5.84
C GLY A 267 -13.13 10.12 -4.81
N ASP A 268 -13.52 9.05 -4.16
CA ASP A 268 -12.65 8.28 -3.26
C ASP A 268 -11.87 7.24 -4.06
N THR A 269 -10.54 7.35 -4.09
CA THR A 269 -9.73 6.64 -5.09
C THR A 269 -8.27 6.42 -4.67
N SER A 270 -7.55 5.58 -5.45
CA SER A 270 -6.10 5.30 -5.44
C SER A 270 -5.68 4.05 -4.64
N TYR A 271 -4.64 4.15 -3.81
CA TYR A 271 -4.03 3.10 -2.97
C TYR A 271 -3.61 1.89 -3.81
N ALA A 272 -2.70 2.13 -4.76
CA ALA A 272 -2.44 1.16 -5.80
C ALA A 272 -1.58 -0.04 -5.36
N GLY A 273 -1.94 -1.22 -5.85
CA GLY A 273 -1.04 -2.37 -5.96
C GLY A 273 -0.32 -2.34 -7.30
N MET A 274 0.95 -2.73 -7.35
CA MET A 274 1.80 -2.57 -8.54
C MET A 274 2.66 -3.80 -8.79
N VAL A 275 2.62 -4.34 -10.00
CA VAL A 275 3.45 -5.47 -10.44
C VAL A 275 3.99 -5.19 -11.84
N TRP A 276 5.30 -5.37 -12.03
CA TRP A 276 5.93 -5.33 -13.35
C TRP A 276 6.05 -6.74 -13.90
N ARG A 277 5.39 -7.04 -15.02
CA ARG A 277 5.40 -8.37 -15.64
C ARG A 277 5.18 -8.26 -17.15
N GLU A 278 5.93 -9.06 -17.92
CA GLU A 278 5.83 -9.10 -19.40
C GLU A 278 5.99 -7.71 -20.05
N ASN A 279 6.91 -6.90 -19.52
CA ASN A 279 7.18 -5.53 -19.97
C ASN A 279 5.96 -4.58 -19.85
N LEU A 280 5.03 -4.91 -18.95
CA LEU A 280 3.86 -4.10 -18.62
C LEU A 280 3.81 -3.83 -17.11
N LEU A 281 3.33 -2.65 -16.76
CA LEU A 281 2.92 -2.33 -15.40
C LEU A 281 1.46 -2.74 -15.25
N TRP A 282 1.21 -3.67 -14.33
CA TRP A 282 -0.11 -4.03 -13.86
C TRP A 282 -0.37 -3.28 -12.56
N LEU A 283 -1.53 -2.63 -12.49
CA LEU A 283 -1.84 -1.70 -11.41
C LEU A 283 -3.28 -1.92 -10.94
N SER A 284 -3.45 -2.42 -9.71
CA SER A 284 -4.76 -2.37 -9.06
C SER A 284 -4.96 -1.03 -8.38
N TYR A 285 -6.16 -0.47 -8.41
CA TYR A 285 -6.53 0.72 -7.65
C TYR A 285 -8.02 0.68 -7.33
N TYR A 286 -8.47 1.39 -6.30
CA TYR A 286 -9.90 1.58 -6.09
C TYR A 286 -10.35 2.94 -6.60
N SER A 287 -11.62 3.08 -6.96
CA SER A 287 -12.21 4.35 -7.34
C SER A 287 -13.74 4.36 -7.22
N SER A 288 -14.34 5.51 -6.97
CA SER A 288 -15.79 5.71 -6.87
C SER A 288 -16.38 6.53 -8.02
N HIS A 289 -15.79 6.48 -9.22
CA HIS A 289 -16.22 7.29 -10.37
C HIS A 289 -17.42 6.69 -11.13
N GLU A 290 -17.69 5.39 -10.96
CA GLU A 290 -18.83 4.65 -11.52
C GLU A 290 -19.70 4.13 -10.36
N ASP A 291 -20.45 5.01 -9.70
CA ASP A 291 -21.38 4.70 -8.59
C ASP A 291 -20.77 4.61 -7.19
N HIS A 292 -20.02 3.56 -6.88
CA HIS A 292 -19.43 3.33 -5.55
C HIS A 292 -17.98 2.85 -5.63
N ALA A 293 -17.28 2.88 -4.49
CA ALA A 293 -15.87 2.49 -4.43
C ALA A 293 -15.72 1.01 -4.85
N SER A 294 -15.07 0.82 -6.00
CA SER A 294 -14.85 -0.48 -6.64
C SER A 294 -13.36 -0.66 -6.96
N ILE A 295 -12.92 -1.89 -7.17
CA ILE A 295 -11.53 -2.21 -7.51
C ILE A 295 -11.38 -2.35 -9.02
N TYR A 296 -10.38 -1.68 -9.56
CA TYR A 296 -10.01 -1.68 -10.96
C TYR A 296 -8.60 -2.23 -11.15
N LEU A 297 -8.37 -2.87 -12.29
CA LEU A 297 -7.07 -3.31 -12.75
C LEU A 297 -6.74 -2.61 -14.06
N ALA A 298 -5.60 -1.94 -14.10
CA ALA A 298 -5.05 -1.29 -15.27
C ALA A 298 -3.79 -2.02 -15.76
N GLN A 299 -3.60 -2.00 -17.07
CA GLN A 299 -2.35 -2.39 -17.72
C GLN A 299 -1.77 -1.17 -18.43
N LEU A 300 -0.48 -0.92 -18.20
CA LEU A 300 0.22 0.21 -18.80
C LEU A 300 1.53 -0.22 -19.43
N ARG A 301 1.85 0.40 -20.56
CA ARG A 301 3.19 0.38 -21.14
C ARG A 301 3.97 1.57 -20.61
N LEU A 302 5.24 1.37 -20.25
CA LEU A 302 6.12 2.41 -19.72
C LEU A 302 7.34 2.54 -20.64
N ASP A 303 7.52 3.71 -21.26
CA ASP A 303 8.75 4.00 -22.02
C ASP A 303 9.91 4.42 -21.13
#